data_AF-A0A2E6TY46-F1
#
_entry.id   AF-A0A2E6TY46-F1
#
_cell.length_a   1.000
_cell.length_b   1.000
_cell.length_c   1.000
_cell.angle_alpha   90.00
_cell.angle_beta   90.00
_cell.angle_gamma   90.00
#
_symmetry.space_group_name_H-M   'P 1'
#
loop_
_entity.id
_entity.type
_entity.pdbx_description
1 polymer ?
#
loop_
_entity_poly.entity_id
_entity_poly.type
_entity_poly.pdbx_seq_one_letter_code
_entity_poly.pdbx_strand_id
1 'polypeptide(L)' 'MKLSKLKFVDGKRFKRGIDMDVNNQLLSVALKTGAKPDFVAMDQGVDAAGYVAVEWFTLEEGKLKAHLFRKVGE' A
#
# COMPACT_ATOMS: atom_id res chain seq x y z
N MET A 1 7.38 -3.11 11.24
CA MET A 1 6.61 -4.28 10.73
C MET A 1 6.89 -4.44 9.24
N LYS A 2 6.87 -5.65 8.64
CA LYS A 2 7.10 -5.81 7.18
C LYS A 2 5.78 -5.92 6.42
N LEU A 3 5.58 -5.11 5.39
CA LEU A 3 4.38 -5.12 4.53
C LEU A 3 4.06 -6.51 3.96
N SER A 4 5.06 -7.23 3.46
CA SER A 4 4.91 -8.57 2.88
C SER A 4 4.42 -9.64 3.88
N LYS A 5 4.35 -9.32 5.17
CA LYS A 5 3.89 -10.23 6.24
C LYS A 5 2.47 -9.88 6.73
N LEU A 6 1.85 -8.84 6.19
CA LEU A 6 0.47 -8.49 6.52
C LEU A 6 -0.50 -9.58 6.04
N LYS A 7 -1.49 -9.92 6.87
CA LYS A 7 -2.35 -11.10 6.65
C LYS A 7 -3.15 -11.05 5.33
N PHE A 8 -3.50 -9.85 4.89
CA PHE A 8 -4.25 -9.60 3.67
C PHE A 8 -3.38 -9.59 2.39
N VAL A 9 -2.06 -9.60 2.52
CA VAL A 9 -1.14 -9.54 1.38
C VAL A 9 -1.01 -10.91 0.73
N ASP A 10 -1.15 -10.94 -0.60
CA ASP A 10 -0.91 -12.14 -1.39
C ASP A 10 0.58 -12.25 -1.76
N GLY A 11 1.31 -12.99 -0.93
CA GLY A 11 2.74 -13.24 -1.11
C GLY A 11 3.11 -14.04 -2.37
N LYS A 12 2.14 -14.61 -3.11
CA LYS A 12 2.41 -15.37 -4.35
C LYS A 12 2.58 -14.48 -5.57
N ARG A 13 2.12 -13.23 -5.50
CA ARG A 13 2.24 -12.23 -6.59
C ARG A 13 3.46 -11.34 -6.37
N PHE A 14 3.98 -10.72 -7.43
CA PHE A 14 5.15 -9.82 -7.37
C PHE A 14 6.35 -10.43 -6.61
N LYS A 15 7.15 -9.60 -5.91
CA LYS A 15 8.22 -10.03 -5.01
C LYS A 15 7.69 -10.14 -3.58
N ARG A 16 6.98 -11.25 -3.28
CA ARG A 16 6.33 -11.52 -1.98
C ARG A 16 5.16 -10.57 -1.68
N GLY A 17 4.35 -10.30 -2.70
CA GLY A 17 3.14 -9.48 -2.62
C GLY A 17 3.39 -7.98 -2.70
N ILE A 18 4.63 -7.56 -2.95
CA ILE A 18 5.05 -6.17 -3.01
C ILE A 18 5.79 -5.92 -4.32
N ASP A 19 5.50 -4.81 -4.97
CA ASP A 19 6.26 -4.25 -6.08
C ASP A 19 6.49 -2.76 -5.85
N MET A 20 7.69 -2.27 -6.14
CA MET A 20 8.08 -0.89 -5.92
C MET A 20 8.65 -0.33 -7.21
N ASP A 21 7.94 0.62 -7.80
CA ASP A 21 8.46 1.44 -8.88
C ASP A 21 9.15 2.66 -8.27
N VAL A 22 10.47 2.56 -8.16
CA VAL A 22 11.31 3.61 -7.55
C VAL A 22 11.36 4.89 -8.38
N ASN A 23 11.13 4.83 -9.69
CA ASN A 23 11.17 6.01 -10.55
C ASN A 23 9.94 6.90 -10.31
N ASN A 24 8.80 6.27 -10.01
CA ASN A 24 7.54 6.94 -9.73
C ASN A 24 7.21 7.00 -8.22
N GLN A 25 8.09 6.49 -7.36
CA GLN A 25 7.87 6.33 -5.91
C GLN A 25 6.54 5.62 -5.59
N LEU A 26 6.16 4.64 -6.42
CA LEU A 26 4.87 3.96 -6.34
C LEU A 26 5.02 2.56 -5.77
N LEU A 27 4.37 2.32 -4.63
CA LEU A 27 4.32 1.03 -3.97
C LEU A 27 3.01 0.31 -4.31
N SER A 28 3.12 -0.83 -5.00
CA SER A 28 2.00 -1.73 -5.28
C SER A 28 1.98 -2.89 -4.29
N VAL A 29 0.82 -3.12 -3.66
CA VAL A 29 0.60 -4.21 -2.70
C VAL A 29 -0.47 -5.15 -3.24
N ALA A 30 -0.11 -6.41 -3.47
CA ALA A 30 -1.06 -7.44 -3.88
C ALA A 30 -1.95 -7.85 -2.71
N LEU A 31 -3.26 -7.73 -2.89
CA LEU A 31 -4.25 -8.21 -1.93
C LEU A 31 -4.71 -9.63 -2.29
N LYS A 32 -4.97 -10.45 -1.27
CA LYS A 32 -5.69 -11.71 -1.42
C LYS A 32 -7.12 -11.45 -1.87
N THR A 33 -7.69 -12.37 -2.65
CA THR A 33 -9.09 -12.28 -3.09
C THR A 33 -10.03 -12.12 -1.91
N GLY A 34 -10.89 -11.10 -1.95
CA GLY A 34 -11.87 -10.78 -0.90
C GLY A 34 -11.28 -10.14 0.37
N ALA A 35 -9.97 -9.94 0.46
CA ALA A 35 -9.36 -9.30 1.61
C ALA A 35 -9.54 -7.77 1.56
N LYS A 36 -9.86 -7.19 2.72
CA LYS A 36 -9.83 -5.74 2.90
C LYS A 36 -8.44 -5.31 3.37
N PRO A 37 -7.81 -4.30 2.74
CA PRO A 37 -6.55 -3.75 3.23
C PRO A 37 -6.78 -3.03 4.57
N ASP A 38 -5.75 -3.06 5.42
CA ASP A 38 -5.67 -2.23 6.62
C ASP A 38 -4.64 -1.12 6.36
N PHE A 39 -5.14 0.07 6.06
CA PHE A 39 -4.30 1.21 5.69
C PHE A 39 -3.42 1.70 6.84
N VAL A 40 -3.85 1.56 8.10
CA VAL A 40 -3.01 1.93 9.25
C VAL A 40 -1.82 0.98 9.37
N ALA A 41 -2.06 -0.32 9.20
CA ALA A 41 -1.00 -1.31 9.18
C ALA A 41 -0.05 -1.13 7.96
N MET A 42 -0.58 -0.66 6.83
CA MET A 42 0.24 -0.32 5.66
C MET A 42 1.13 0.89 5.93
N ASP A 43 0.59 1.99 6.48
CA ASP A 43 1.35 3.19 6.85
C ASP A 43 2.55 2.83 7.75
N GLN A 44 2.31 2.10 8.83
CA GLN A 44 3.36 1.61 9.73
C GLN A 44 4.38 0.68 9.03
N GLY A 45 3.93 -0.07 8.03
CA GLY A 45 4.80 -0.95 7.24
C GLY A 45 5.71 -0.18 6.29
N VAL A 46 5.24 0.94 5.73
CA VAL A 46 5.98 1.86 4.88
C VAL A 46 6.98 2.67 5.72
N ASP A 47 6.53 3.23 6.85
CA ASP A 47 7.36 3.96 7.81
C ASP A 47 8.52 3.11 8.35
N ALA A 48 8.22 1.87 8.78
CA ALA A 48 9.24 0.93 9.24
C ALA A 48 10.23 0.47 8.15
N ALA A 49 9.91 0.71 6.87
CA ALA A 49 10.81 0.48 5.74
C ALA A 49 11.65 1.71 5.36
N GLY A 50 11.49 2.84 6.07
CA GLY A 50 12.21 4.09 5.85
C GLY A 50 11.58 5.01 4.81
N TYR A 51 10.30 4.82 4.49
CA TYR A 51 9.55 5.64 3.53
C TYR A 51 8.39 6.35 4.22
N VAL A 52 7.86 7.40 3.59
CA VAL A 52 6.65 8.10 4.07
C VAL A 52 5.50 7.76 3.15
N ALA A 53 4.42 7.19 3.69
CA ALA A 53 3.20 6.95 2.93
C ALA A 53 2.43 8.27 2.77
N VAL A 54 2.33 8.80 1.55
CA VAL A 54 1.66 10.07 1.27
C VAL A 54 0.20 9.84 0.94
N GLU A 55 -0.05 9.08 -0.13
CA GLU A 55 -1.39 8.79 -0.63
C GLU A 55 -1.51 7.35 -1.13
N TRP A 56 -2.74 6.86 -1.18
CA TRP A 56 -3.13 5.60 -1.78
C TRP A 56 -4.27 5.82 -2.76
N PHE A 57 -4.42 4.90 -3.72
CA PHE A 57 -5.34 5.06 -4.83
C PHE A 57 -6.38 3.93 -4.89
N THR A 58 -7.62 4.28 -5.20
CA THR A 58 -8.67 3.33 -5.62
C THR A 58 -9.03 3.56 -7.07
N LEU A 59 -9.36 2.48 -7.77
CA LEU A 59 -9.99 2.56 -9.08
C LEU A 59 -11.47 2.29 -8.92
N GLU A 60 -12.29 3.32 -9.06
CA GLU A 60 -13.74 3.26 -8.92
C GLU A 60 -14.38 3.68 -10.25
N GLU A 61 -15.12 2.77 -10.89
CA GLU A 61 -15.81 3.04 -12.17
C GLU A 61 -14.86 3.59 -13.26
N GLY A 62 -13.63 3.10 -13.30
CA GLY A 62 -12.60 3.54 -14.25
C GLY A 62 -11.96 4.89 -13.90
N LYS A 63 -12.33 5.51 -12.79
CA LYS A 63 -11.72 6.74 -12.28
C LYS A 63 -10.76 6.42 -11.14
N LEU A 64 -9.54 6.93 -11.25
CA LEU A 64 -8.57 6.87 -10.16
C LEU A 64 -8.95 7.91 -9.11
N LYS A 65 -9.15 7.49 -7.86
CA LYS A 65 -9.34 8.36 -6.71
C LYS A 65 -8.13 8.26 -5.79
N ALA A 66 -7.59 9.41 -5.40
CA ALA A 66 -6.49 9.50 -4.44
C ALA A 66 -7.04 9.75 -3.03
N HIS A 67 -6.37 9.17 -2.05
CA HIS A 67 -6.73 9.22 -0.63
C HIS A 67 -5.45 9.43 0.18
N LEU A 68 -5.42 10.43 1.05
CA LEU A 68 -4.24 10.69 1.87
C LEU A 68 -4.14 9.68 3.04
N PHE A 69 -2.94 9.22 3.36
CA PHE A 69 -2.70 8.39 4.57
C PHE A 69 -2.79 9.22 5.85
N ARG A 70 -2.32 10.48 5.81
CA ARG A 70 -2.48 11.50 6.84
C ARG A 70 -2.94 12.79 6.20
N LYS A 71 -3.77 13.58 6.90
CA LYS A 71 -3.89 14.99 6.55
C LYS A 71 -2.52 15.62 6.79
N VAL A 72 -1.89 16.10 5.72
CA VAL A 72 -0.70 16.94 5.84
C VAL A 72 -1.17 18.28 6.41
N GLY A 73 -1.06 18.45 7.72
CA GLY A 73 -1.30 19.71 8.44
C GLY A 73 -2.37 19.65 9.53
N GLU A 74 -1.93 19.53 10.79
CA GLU A 74 -2.34 20.38 11.93
C GLU A 74 -1.09 20.68 12.77
#